data_AF-A0A1I7UV08-F1
#
_entry.id   AF-A0A1I7UV08-F1
#
_cell.length_a   1.000
_cell.length_b   1.000
_cell.length_c   1.000
_cell.angle_alpha   90.00
_cell.angle_beta   90.00
_cell.angle_gamma   90.00
#
_symmetry.space_group_name_H-M   'P 1'
#
loop_
_entity.id
_entity.type
_entity.pdbx_description
1 polymer ?
#
loop_
_entity_poly.entity_id
_entity_poly.type
_entity_poly.pdbx_seq_one_letter_code
_entity_poly.pdbx_strand_id
1 'polypeptide(L)'
;MFIVFFSLLALATAFPMELLDPNEDYGAIFEGMFENDSEICQEEVAKFKECFKDVAEEASQLSSSYSFPTQLEVAGSIEEVREALFCTGEVTCNKLIFSKYIIETGVYAVEHIYGDGYECLENEASFKGTLAKCVMSVASFDDIQSGNFDAIVSNLRPIARCATDAQVCGNTEKTAFLRGSMALAEMTEVSLGLARAVQTGDDSFLNDFDKKFNAAEFDNLEL
;
A
#
# COMPACT_ATOMS: atom_id res chain seq x y z
N MET A 1 -18.14 3.28 -4.15
CA MET A 1 -18.04 1.89 -3.63
C MET A 1 -16.64 1.40 -3.99
N PHE A 2 -15.63 2.08 -3.42
CA PHE A 2 -14.19 2.05 -3.77
C PHE A 2 -13.33 1.59 -2.57
N ILE A 3 -14.00 0.91 -1.64
CA ILE A 3 -13.71 0.90 -0.21
C ILE A 3 -12.34 0.30 0.08
N VAL A 4 -11.89 -0.70 -0.68
CA VAL A 4 -10.74 -1.50 -0.27
C VAL A 4 -9.46 -1.18 -1.04
N PHE A 5 -9.52 -0.53 -2.21
CA PHE A 5 -8.31 0.06 -2.79
C PHE A 5 -7.78 1.14 -1.84
N PHE A 6 -8.66 2.04 -1.39
CA PHE A 6 -8.32 3.03 -0.38
C PHE A 6 -8.15 2.45 1.02
N SER A 7 -8.84 1.36 1.41
CA SER A 7 -8.55 0.72 2.71
C SER A 7 -7.26 -0.09 2.71
N LEU A 8 -6.78 -0.64 1.59
CA LEU A 8 -5.49 -1.33 1.49
C LEU A 8 -4.34 -0.35 1.29
N LEU A 9 -4.56 0.74 0.54
CA LEU A 9 -3.65 1.87 0.48
C LEU A 9 -3.62 2.60 1.83
N ALA A 10 -4.76 2.79 2.50
CA ALA A 10 -4.87 3.28 3.87
C ALA A 10 -4.44 2.25 4.91
N LEU A 11 -4.51 0.94 4.72
CA LEU A 11 -3.92 -0.02 5.67
C LEU A 11 -2.42 -0.12 5.46
N ALA A 12 -1.91 -0.01 4.24
CA ALA A 12 -0.48 0.04 4.03
C ALA A 12 0.12 1.36 4.52
N THR A 13 -0.57 2.48 4.29
CA THR A 13 -0.15 3.79 4.80
C THR A 13 -0.56 4.01 6.26
N ALA A 14 -1.63 3.41 6.77
CA ALA A 14 -2.15 3.57 8.15
C ALA A 14 -1.99 2.38 9.09
N PHE A 15 -1.47 1.19 8.74
CA PHE A 15 -0.91 0.32 9.79
C PHE A 15 0.21 1.04 10.59
N PRO A 16 1.01 1.91 9.95
CA PRO A 16 1.87 2.83 10.68
C PRO A 16 1.15 4.05 11.31
N MET A 17 -0.02 4.45 10.81
CA MET A 17 -0.78 5.64 11.28
C MET A 17 -1.94 5.33 12.23
N GLU A 18 -2.40 4.10 12.41
CA GLU A 18 -3.34 3.72 13.51
C GLU A 18 -2.63 3.74 14.87
N LEU A 19 -1.29 3.84 14.86
CA LEU A 19 -0.45 4.23 16.00
C LEU A 19 -0.42 5.76 16.24
N LEU A 20 -1.01 6.56 15.34
CA LEU A 20 -1.11 8.02 15.40
C LEU A 20 -2.57 8.46 15.18
N ASP A 21 -3.27 8.68 16.30
CA ASP A 21 -4.62 9.26 16.45
C ASP A 21 -5.56 9.27 15.21
N PRO A 22 -6.65 8.49 15.21
CA PRO A 22 -7.66 8.47 14.13
C PRO A 22 -8.42 9.81 13.93
N ASN A 23 -8.10 10.87 14.68
CA ASN A 23 -8.61 12.23 14.47
C ASN A 23 -7.68 13.14 13.63
N GLU A 24 -6.52 12.67 13.18
CA GLU A 24 -5.62 13.51 12.39
C GLU A 24 -6.13 13.69 10.94
N ASP A 25 -6.13 14.95 10.51
CA ASP A 25 -6.40 15.32 9.13
C ASP A 25 -5.21 14.89 8.26
N TYR A 26 -5.32 13.72 7.64
CA TYR A 26 -4.30 13.19 6.72
C TYR A 26 -3.98 14.15 5.56
N GLY A 27 -4.92 15.04 5.20
CA GLY A 27 -4.67 16.15 4.28
C GLY A 27 -3.66 17.15 4.84
N ALA A 28 -3.74 17.46 6.14
CA ALA A 28 -2.78 18.32 6.84
C ALA A 28 -1.40 17.66 7.03
N ILE A 29 -1.33 16.33 7.22
CA ILE A 29 -0.06 15.59 7.25
C ILE A 29 0.59 15.63 5.87
N PHE A 30 -0.17 15.34 4.81
CA PHE A 30 0.33 15.41 3.44
C PHE A 30 0.75 16.84 3.08
N GLU A 31 -0.02 17.86 3.45
CA GLU A 31 0.37 19.26 3.21
C GLU A 31 1.61 19.67 4.00
N GLY A 32 1.69 19.30 5.28
CA GLY A 32 2.86 19.52 6.14
C GLY A 32 4.14 18.86 5.61
N MET A 33 4.02 17.75 4.86
CA MET A 33 5.17 17.14 4.21
C MET A 33 5.81 18.05 3.15
N PHE A 34 5.10 18.99 2.52
CA PHE A 34 5.63 19.80 1.40
C PHE A 34 5.78 21.30 1.72
N GLU A 35 5.43 21.76 2.93
CA GLU A 35 5.39 23.19 3.30
C GLU A 35 6.73 23.93 3.12
N ASN A 36 7.86 23.23 3.21
CA ASN A 36 9.21 23.82 3.13
C ASN A 36 9.98 23.46 1.86
N ASP A 37 9.31 22.90 0.85
CA ASP A 37 10.00 22.43 -0.36
C ASP A 37 10.30 23.57 -1.37
N SER A 38 11.21 23.29 -2.30
CA SER A 38 11.57 24.22 -3.38
C SER A 38 10.39 24.57 -4.28
N GLU A 39 10.47 25.70 -4.99
CA GLU A 39 9.43 26.14 -5.96
C GLU A 39 9.10 25.06 -7.00
N ILE A 40 10.12 24.34 -7.49
CA ILE A 40 9.93 23.22 -8.42
C ILE A 40 9.07 22.12 -7.78
N CYS A 41 9.34 21.79 -6.51
CA CYS A 41 8.54 20.79 -5.80
C CYS A 41 7.12 21.26 -5.53
N GLN A 42 6.90 22.54 -5.28
CA GLN A 42 5.54 23.07 -5.13
C GLN A 42 4.74 22.97 -6.44
N GLU A 43 5.37 23.22 -7.59
CA GLU A 43 4.75 23.02 -8.90
C GLU A 43 4.42 21.53 -9.15
N GLU A 44 5.36 20.62 -8.86
CA GLU A 44 5.12 19.19 -8.98
C GLU A 44 3.98 18.72 -8.06
N VAL A 45 3.92 19.22 -6.83
CA VAL A 45 2.84 18.91 -5.85
C VAL A 45 1.50 19.42 -6.36
N ALA A 46 1.44 20.65 -6.88
CA ALA A 46 0.20 21.21 -7.41
C ALA A 46 -0.35 20.37 -8.57
N LYS A 47 0.54 19.99 -9.50
CA LYS A 47 0.20 19.09 -10.60
C LYS A 47 -0.25 17.72 -10.10
N PHE A 48 0.46 17.16 -9.12
CA PHE A 48 0.11 15.87 -8.52
C PHE A 48 -1.31 15.91 -7.92
N LYS A 49 -1.61 16.94 -7.13
CA LYS A 49 -2.95 17.17 -6.56
C LYS A 49 -4.02 17.32 -7.63
N GLU A 50 -3.74 18.05 -8.71
CA GLU A 50 -4.68 18.21 -9.83
C GLU A 50 -4.97 16.88 -10.52
N CYS A 51 -3.94 16.08 -10.82
CA CYS A 51 -4.09 14.78 -11.48
C CYS A 51 -4.85 13.76 -10.62
N PHE A 52 -4.73 13.82 -9.30
CA PHE A 52 -5.40 12.91 -8.36
C PHE A 52 -6.70 13.46 -7.78
N LYS A 53 -7.17 14.62 -8.26
CA LYS A 53 -8.32 15.31 -7.67
C LYS A 53 -9.58 14.44 -7.67
N ASP A 54 -9.94 13.90 -8.82
CA ASP A 54 -11.17 13.12 -8.97
C ASP A 54 -11.07 11.81 -8.15
N VAL A 55 -9.91 11.16 -8.19
CA VAL A 55 -9.58 9.98 -7.36
C VAL A 55 -9.74 10.28 -5.85
N ALA A 56 -9.29 11.45 -5.39
CA ALA A 56 -9.40 11.87 -3.99
C ALA A 56 -10.84 12.26 -3.61
N GLU A 57 -11.58 12.93 -4.50
CA GLU A 57 -12.98 13.27 -4.28
C GLU A 57 -13.85 12.01 -4.15
N GLU A 58 -13.62 11.01 -4.98
CA GLU A 58 -14.31 9.73 -4.90
C GLU A 58 -13.95 8.94 -3.64
N ALA A 59 -12.68 9.00 -3.20
CA ALA A 59 -12.25 8.43 -1.93
C ALA A 59 -12.93 9.10 -0.72
N SER A 60 -13.12 10.42 -0.76
CA SER A 60 -13.71 11.18 0.35
C SER A 60 -15.20 10.88 0.58
N GLN A 61 -15.89 10.37 -0.44
CA GLN A 61 -17.32 10.03 -0.40
C GLN A 61 -17.58 8.60 0.12
N LEU A 62 -16.55 7.91 0.62
CA LEU A 62 -16.64 6.53 1.06
C LEU A 62 -17.38 6.40 2.40
N SER A 63 -18.39 5.52 2.42
CA SER A 63 -19.03 5.04 3.65
C SER A 63 -18.28 3.82 4.20
N SER A 64 -18.25 3.70 5.53
CA SER A 64 -17.53 2.69 6.32
C SER A 64 -18.10 1.26 6.23
N SER A 65 -18.19 0.71 5.02
CA SER A 65 -18.47 -0.72 4.84
C SER A 65 -17.19 -1.55 5.03
N TYR A 66 -17.30 -2.70 5.67
CA TYR A 66 -16.18 -3.57 6.05
C TYR A 66 -15.98 -4.77 5.09
N SER A 67 -16.62 -4.78 3.92
CA SER A 67 -16.55 -5.88 2.95
C SER A 67 -15.39 -5.73 1.96
N PHE A 68 -14.80 -6.85 1.54
CA PHE A 68 -13.88 -6.87 0.40
C PHE A 68 -14.57 -6.34 -0.87
N PRO A 69 -13.83 -5.63 -1.75
CA PRO A 69 -14.38 -5.12 -2.99
C PRO A 69 -14.54 -6.30 -3.96
N THR A 70 -15.49 -6.17 -4.86
CA THR A 70 -15.60 -7.05 -6.01
C THR A 70 -14.52 -6.75 -7.03
N GLN A 71 -14.18 -7.74 -7.86
CA GLN A 71 -13.26 -7.57 -8.98
C GLN A 71 -13.67 -6.41 -9.93
N LEU A 72 -14.98 -6.22 -10.15
CA LEU A 72 -15.49 -5.17 -11.05
C LEU A 72 -15.25 -3.76 -10.48
N GLU A 73 -15.49 -3.57 -9.18
CA GLU A 73 -15.24 -2.30 -8.50
C GLU A 73 -13.75 -1.93 -8.55
N VAL A 74 -12.89 -2.91 -8.34
CA VAL A 74 -11.44 -2.72 -8.39
C VAL A 74 -10.97 -2.37 -9.80
N ALA A 75 -11.48 -3.05 -10.82
CA ALA A 75 -11.08 -2.81 -12.21
C ALA A 75 -11.32 -1.36 -12.65
N GLY A 76 -12.49 -0.79 -12.33
CA GLY A 76 -12.78 0.63 -12.63
C GLY A 76 -11.84 1.59 -11.89
N SER A 77 -11.60 1.33 -10.60
CA SER A 77 -10.72 2.16 -9.76
C SER A 77 -9.27 2.19 -10.27
N ILE A 78 -8.76 1.06 -10.76
CA ILE A 78 -7.38 0.96 -11.26
C ILE A 78 -7.18 1.82 -12.51
N GLU A 79 -8.17 1.89 -13.40
CA GLU A 79 -8.08 2.68 -14.63
C GLU A 79 -7.92 4.17 -14.31
N GLU A 80 -8.78 4.70 -13.43
CA GLU A 80 -8.74 6.10 -12.99
C GLU A 80 -7.41 6.45 -12.30
N VAL A 81 -6.90 5.57 -11.43
CA VAL A 81 -5.61 5.77 -10.76
C VAL A 81 -4.45 5.75 -11.76
N ARG A 82 -4.51 4.90 -12.79
CA ARG A 82 -3.49 4.86 -13.86
C ARG A 82 -3.50 6.13 -14.70
N GLU A 83 -4.68 6.65 -15.03
CA GLU A 83 -4.81 7.92 -15.73
C GLU A 83 -4.23 9.07 -14.89
N ALA A 84 -4.51 9.10 -13.59
CA ALA A 84 -3.92 10.06 -12.65
C ALA A 84 -2.39 9.94 -12.61
N LEU A 85 -1.85 8.73 -12.45
CA LEU A 85 -0.41 8.46 -12.48
C LEU A 85 0.23 8.93 -13.79
N PHE A 86 -0.40 8.66 -14.94
CA PHE A 86 0.08 9.12 -16.24
C PHE A 86 0.08 10.65 -16.34
N CYS A 87 -0.98 11.31 -15.86
CA CYS A 87 -1.11 12.77 -15.80
C CYS A 87 0.05 13.41 -15.02
N THR A 88 0.48 12.82 -13.88
CA THR A 88 1.57 13.39 -13.06
C THR A 88 2.88 13.53 -13.84
N GLY A 89 3.14 12.64 -14.81
CA GLY A 89 4.40 12.63 -15.56
C GLY A 89 5.59 12.20 -14.69
N GLU A 90 6.79 12.66 -15.07
CA GLU A 90 7.99 12.46 -14.25
C GLU A 90 7.98 13.41 -13.06
N VAL A 91 8.36 12.91 -11.88
CA VAL A 91 8.50 13.68 -10.63
C VAL A 91 9.94 13.59 -10.18
N THR A 92 10.49 14.70 -9.69
CA THR A 92 11.89 14.80 -9.26
C THR A 92 12.03 15.01 -7.76
N CYS A 93 10.96 15.44 -7.08
CA CYS A 93 10.97 15.63 -5.64
C CYS A 93 10.78 14.31 -4.91
N ASN A 94 11.72 13.98 -4.01
CA ASN A 94 11.80 12.66 -3.35
C ASN A 94 10.52 12.26 -2.61
N LYS A 95 9.83 13.22 -1.99
CA LYS A 95 8.52 12.99 -1.35
C LYS A 95 7.43 12.60 -2.37
N LEU A 96 7.45 13.17 -3.57
CA LEU A 96 6.54 12.77 -4.66
C LEU A 96 6.97 11.47 -5.33
N ILE A 97 8.28 11.19 -5.41
CA ILE A 97 8.80 9.88 -5.82
C ILE A 97 8.26 8.81 -4.86
N PHE A 98 8.31 9.05 -3.55
CA PHE A 98 7.72 8.18 -2.55
C PHE A 98 6.21 7.97 -2.77
N SER A 99 5.43 9.05 -2.89
CA SER A 99 3.98 8.94 -3.10
C SER A 99 3.65 8.16 -4.37
N LYS A 100 4.34 8.47 -5.47
CA LYS A 100 4.17 7.78 -6.75
C LYS A 100 4.52 6.30 -6.64
N TYR A 101 5.64 5.98 -6.01
CA TYR A 101 6.08 4.61 -5.77
C TYR A 101 5.05 3.79 -4.99
N ILE A 102 4.50 4.34 -3.90
CA ILE A 102 3.46 3.68 -3.09
C ILE A 102 2.22 3.39 -3.94
N ILE A 103 1.75 4.37 -4.72
CA ILE A 103 0.56 4.21 -5.56
C ILE A 103 0.80 3.19 -6.67
N GLU A 104 1.94 3.25 -7.38
CA GLU A 104 2.29 2.28 -8.43
C GLU A 104 2.39 0.85 -7.88
N THR A 105 3.02 0.68 -6.72
CA THR A 105 3.12 -0.62 -6.04
C THR A 105 1.74 -1.12 -5.58
N GLY A 106 0.90 -0.23 -5.05
CA GLY A 106 -0.46 -0.54 -4.65
C GLY A 106 -1.35 -0.95 -5.82
N VAL A 107 -1.27 -0.24 -6.95
CA VAL A 107 -1.96 -0.59 -8.19
C VAL A 107 -1.56 -1.99 -8.64
N TYR A 108 -0.26 -2.29 -8.69
CA TYR A 108 0.22 -3.63 -9.06
C TYR A 108 -0.31 -4.71 -8.10
N ALA A 109 -0.24 -4.46 -6.79
CA ALA A 109 -0.69 -5.39 -5.77
C ALA A 109 -2.18 -5.73 -5.94
N VAL A 110 -3.00 -4.71 -6.10
CA VAL A 110 -4.45 -4.84 -6.22
C VAL A 110 -4.83 -5.48 -7.55
N GLU A 111 -4.19 -5.11 -8.66
CA GLU A 111 -4.44 -5.73 -9.96
C GLU A 111 -4.18 -7.24 -9.92
N HIS A 112 -3.13 -7.68 -9.24
CA HIS A 112 -2.80 -9.10 -9.15
C HIS A 112 -3.67 -9.86 -8.14
N ILE A 113 -4.02 -9.25 -7.01
CA ILE A 113 -4.90 -9.87 -5.99
C ILE A 113 -6.35 -9.97 -6.49
N TYR A 114 -6.87 -8.93 -7.13
CA TYR A 114 -8.27 -8.84 -7.54
C TYR A 114 -8.51 -9.12 -9.02
N GLY A 115 -7.46 -9.17 -9.84
CA GLY A 115 -7.49 -9.74 -11.18
C GLY A 115 -7.35 -11.26 -11.11
N ASP A 116 -6.23 -11.77 -11.59
CA ASP A 116 -5.98 -13.21 -11.73
C ASP A 116 -5.93 -13.95 -10.37
N GLY A 117 -5.61 -13.27 -9.26
CA GLY A 117 -5.55 -13.88 -7.92
C GLY A 117 -6.88 -13.96 -7.17
N TYR A 118 -7.98 -13.45 -7.74
CA TYR A 118 -9.23 -13.22 -7.00
C TYR A 118 -9.86 -14.49 -6.44
N GLU A 119 -9.71 -15.64 -7.12
CA GLU A 119 -10.21 -16.92 -6.62
C GLU A 119 -9.61 -17.31 -5.25
N CYS A 120 -8.41 -16.83 -4.95
CA CYS A 120 -7.77 -17.04 -3.65
C CYS A 120 -8.43 -16.24 -2.50
N LEU A 121 -9.37 -15.32 -2.81
CA LEU A 121 -10.11 -14.51 -1.85
C LEU A 121 -11.54 -15.00 -1.54
N GLU A 122 -12.04 -16.05 -2.21
CA GLU A 122 -13.46 -16.46 -2.15
C GLU A 122 -14.01 -16.74 -0.73
N ASN A 123 -13.14 -16.97 0.27
CA ASN A 123 -13.53 -17.10 1.66
C ASN A 123 -12.82 -16.08 2.57
N GLU A 124 -13.33 -14.85 2.60
CA GLU A 124 -12.84 -13.74 3.40
C GLU A 124 -12.60 -14.11 4.88
N ALA A 125 -13.55 -14.79 5.51
CA ALA A 125 -13.44 -15.18 6.92
C ALA A 125 -12.28 -16.18 7.15
N SER A 126 -12.07 -17.09 6.21
CA SER A 126 -10.92 -17.99 6.20
C SER A 126 -9.61 -17.24 5.93
N PHE A 127 -9.61 -16.25 5.03
CA PHE A 127 -8.44 -15.44 4.72
C PHE A 127 -7.93 -14.66 5.94
N LYS A 128 -8.83 -13.93 6.64
CA LYS A 128 -8.47 -13.21 7.88
C LYS A 128 -7.92 -14.15 8.96
N GLY A 129 -8.56 -15.30 9.15
CA GLY A 129 -8.08 -16.32 10.10
C GLY A 129 -6.73 -16.93 9.70
N THR A 130 -6.47 -17.07 8.41
CA THR A 130 -5.19 -17.56 7.87
C THR A 130 -4.08 -16.55 8.04
N LEU A 131 -4.34 -15.27 7.73
CA LEU A 131 -3.39 -14.20 7.94
C LEU A 131 -2.98 -14.11 9.42
N ALA A 132 -3.94 -14.15 10.35
CA ALA A 132 -3.64 -14.15 11.78
C ALA A 132 -2.75 -15.33 12.20
N LYS A 133 -3.01 -16.54 11.66
CA LYS A 133 -2.15 -17.70 11.91
C LYS A 133 -0.74 -17.51 11.36
N CYS A 134 -0.59 -16.94 10.18
CA CYS A 134 0.70 -16.67 9.56
C CYS A 134 1.51 -15.61 10.31
N VAL A 135 0.85 -14.54 10.79
CA VAL A 135 1.49 -13.56 11.67
C VAL A 135 2.03 -14.26 12.93
N MET A 136 1.20 -15.07 13.59
CA MET A 136 1.60 -15.79 14.81
C MET A 136 2.66 -16.88 14.59
N SER A 137 2.78 -17.44 13.39
CA SER A 137 3.76 -18.50 13.08
C SER A 137 5.10 -17.96 12.63
N VAL A 138 5.14 -16.74 12.08
CA VAL A 138 6.34 -16.11 11.53
C VAL A 138 6.94 -15.11 12.51
N ALA A 139 6.12 -14.28 13.15
CA ALA A 139 6.57 -13.23 14.03
C ALA A 139 6.48 -13.65 15.50
N SER A 140 7.50 -13.31 16.28
CA SER A 140 7.45 -13.47 17.74
C SER A 140 6.40 -12.53 18.33
N PHE A 141 5.58 -13.04 19.25
CA PHE A 141 4.64 -12.19 19.99
C PHE A 141 5.36 -11.06 20.73
N ASP A 142 6.57 -11.31 21.23
CA ASP A 142 7.38 -10.31 21.93
C ASP A 142 7.83 -9.18 20.98
N ASP A 143 8.15 -9.49 19.72
CA ASP A 143 8.54 -8.48 18.72
C ASP A 143 7.35 -7.61 18.31
N ILE A 144 6.17 -8.20 18.16
CA ILE A 144 4.92 -7.46 17.88
C ILE A 144 4.56 -6.57 19.08
N GLN A 145 4.60 -7.11 20.29
CA GLN A 145 4.21 -6.39 21.51
C GLN A 145 5.17 -5.26 21.86
N SER A 146 6.47 -5.45 21.62
CA SER A 146 7.50 -4.43 21.86
C SER A 146 7.55 -3.35 20.79
N GLY A 147 6.80 -3.49 19.69
CA GLY A 147 6.88 -2.58 18.56
C GLY A 147 8.25 -2.61 17.89
N ASN A 148 8.91 -3.77 17.88
CA ASN A 148 10.23 -3.93 17.27
C ASN A 148 10.08 -3.81 15.74
N PHE A 149 10.29 -2.60 15.25
CA PHE A 149 10.09 -2.23 13.85
C PHE A 149 10.87 -3.11 12.88
N ASP A 150 12.16 -3.34 13.14
CA ASP A 150 13.03 -4.10 12.25
C ASP A 150 12.56 -5.57 12.16
N ALA A 151 12.10 -6.13 13.29
CA ALA A 151 11.51 -7.45 13.32
C ALA A 151 10.17 -7.51 12.58
N ILE A 152 9.29 -6.51 12.74
CA ILE A 152 8.01 -6.44 12.02
C ILE A 152 8.26 -6.41 10.50
N VAL A 153 9.12 -5.49 10.04
CA VAL A 153 9.44 -5.34 8.61
C VAL A 153 10.03 -6.63 8.04
N SER A 154 10.98 -7.25 8.74
CA SER A 154 11.61 -8.50 8.28
C SER A 154 10.64 -9.68 8.10
N ASN A 155 9.48 -9.63 8.76
CA ASN A 155 8.48 -10.70 8.74
C ASN A 155 7.35 -10.47 7.72
N LEU A 156 7.22 -9.28 7.10
CA LEU A 156 6.12 -8.96 6.18
C LEU A 156 6.07 -9.89 4.96
N ARG A 157 7.20 -10.07 4.27
CA ARG A 157 7.29 -10.95 3.09
C ARG A 157 7.06 -12.43 3.46
N PRO A 158 7.67 -12.98 4.52
CA PRO A 158 7.34 -14.33 4.98
C PRO A 158 5.86 -14.52 5.36
N ILE A 159 5.22 -13.52 5.99
CA ILE A 159 3.77 -13.56 6.30
C ILE A 159 2.95 -13.62 5.00
N ALA A 160 3.26 -12.76 4.01
CA ALA A 160 2.59 -12.73 2.72
C ALA A 160 2.68 -14.08 1.99
N ARG A 161 3.86 -14.71 1.98
CA ARG A 161 4.05 -16.05 1.40
C ARG A 161 3.28 -17.12 2.16
N CYS A 162 3.34 -17.15 3.50
CA CYS A 162 2.55 -18.07 4.31
C CYS A 162 1.05 -17.95 4.02
N ALA A 163 0.53 -16.71 3.95
CA ALA A 163 -0.88 -16.45 3.69
C ALA A 163 -1.29 -16.96 2.29
N THR A 164 -0.42 -16.78 1.30
CA THR A 164 -0.62 -17.26 -0.07
C THR A 164 -0.61 -18.78 -0.16
N ASP A 165 0.39 -19.44 0.46
CA ASP A 165 0.54 -20.89 0.44
C ASP A 165 -0.68 -21.59 1.03
N ALA A 166 -1.26 -21.00 2.07
CA ALA A 166 -2.44 -21.49 2.75
C ALA A 166 -3.77 -21.29 2.00
N GLN A 167 -3.80 -20.50 0.92
CA GLN A 167 -5.01 -20.37 0.10
C GLN A 167 -5.27 -21.64 -0.72
N VAL A 168 -6.56 -21.97 -0.91
CA VAL A 168 -7.00 -23.13 -1.69
C VAL A 168 -7.57 -22.63 -3.02
N CYS A 169 -6.68 -22.36 -3.97
CA CYS A 169 -6.97 -21.88 -5.32
C CYS A 169 -6.00 -22.57 -6.32
N GLY A 170 -6.23 -22.41 -7.62
CA GLY A 170 -5.34 -22.96 -8.66
C GLY A 170 -3.95 -22.32 -8.63
N ASN A 171 -2.97 -22.97 -9.28
CA ASN A 171 -1.58 -22.50 -9.25
C ASN A 171 -1.39 -21.16 -9.97
N THR A 172 -2.15 -20.90 -11.02
CA THR A 172 -2.10 -19.64 -11.77
C THR A 172 -2.56 -18.49 -10.86
N GLU A 173 -3.71 -18.68 -10.24
CA GLU A 173 -4.36 -17.72 -9.35
C GLU A 173 -3.49 -17.51 -8.10
N LYS A 174 -2.95 -18.59 -7.53
CA LYS A 174 -2.04 -18.52 -6.38
C LYS A 174 -0.75 -17.77 -6.69
N THR A 175 -0.20 -17.93 -7.91
CA THR A 175 1.00 -17.19 -8.33
C THR A 175 0.70 -15.71 -8.47
N ALA A 176 -0.41 -15.33 -9.09
CA ALA A 176 -0.86 -13.94 -9.16
C ALA A 176 -1.07 -13.36 -7.76
N PHE A 177 -1.76 -14.09 -6.89
CA PHE A 177 -1.97 -13.71 -5.50
C PHE A 177 -0.66 -13.51 -4.72
N LEU A 178 0.34 -14.37 -4.95
CA LEU A 178 1.68 -14.23 -4.35
C LEU A 178 2.34 -12.92 -4.78
N ARG A 179 2.34 -12.63 -6.08
CA ARG A 179 2.94 -11.40 -6.63
C ARG A 179 2.30 -10.17 -6.01
N GLY A 180 0.97 -10.13 -5.98
CA GLY A 180 0.26 -9.01 -5.38
C GLY A 180 0.47 -8.89 -3.87
N SER A 181 0.51 -10.01 -3.15
CA SER A 181 0.78 -10.03 -1.70
C SER A 181 2.20 -9.58 -1.36
N MET A 182 3.18 -9.92 -2.20
CA MET A 182 4.57 -9.50 -2.03
C MET A 182 4.75 -8.00 -2.31
N ALA A 183 4.07 -7.47 -3.34
CA ALA A 183 4.00 -6.04 -3.58
C ALA A 183 3.32 -5.29 -2.42
N LEU A 184 2.24 -5.85 -1.86
CA LEU A 184 1.59 -5.29 -0.67
C LEU A 184 2.54 -5.27 0.54
N ALA A 185 3.28 -6.36 0.79
CA ALA A 185 4.27 -6.43 1.85
C ALA A 185 5.38 -5.37 1.68
N GLU A 186 5.84 -5.15 0.46
CA GLU A 186 6.83 -4.12 0.15
C GLU A 186 6.29 -2.70 0.34
N MET A 187 5.05 -2.45 -0.07
CA MET A 187 4.37 -1.19 0.20
C MET A 187 4.26 -0.93 1.71
N THR A 188 3.86 -1.95 2.49
CA THR A 188 3.80 -1.86 3.96
C THR A 188 5.17 -1.60 4.59
N GLU A 189 6.23 -2.26 4.12
CA GLU A 189 7.61 -2.04 4.57
C GLU A 189 8.03 -0.57 4.38
N VAL A 190 7.78 -0.01 3.19
CA VAL A 190 8.14 1.37 2.85
C VAL A 190 7.28 2.38 3.64
N SER A 191 5.98 2.14 3.80
CA SER A 191 5.09 2.99 4.59
C SER A 191 5.41 2.96 6.09
N LEU A 192 5.78 1.80 6.62
CA LEU A 192 6.29 1.68 7.98
C LEU A 192 7.56 2.53 8.15
N GLY A 193 8.45 2.54 7.15
CA GLY A 193 9.66 3.37 7.15
C GLY A 193 9.36 4.86 7.32
N LEU A 194 8.35 5.36 6.58
CA LEU A 194 7.86 6.73 6.72
C LEU A 194 7.35 7.02 8.14
N ALA A 195 6.55 6.14 8.71
CA ALA A 195 6.00 6.36 10.04
C ALA A 195 7.08 6.40 11.12
N ARG A 196 8.10 5.54 11.00
CA ARG A 196 9.26 5.59 11.89
C ARG A 196 10.00 6.91 11.74
N ALA A 197 10.20 7.39 10.51
CA ALA A 197 10.79 8.70 10.24
C ALA A 197 10.00 9.83 10.93
N VAL A 198 8.68 9.85 10.76
CA VAL A 198 7.78 10.83 11.42
C VAL A 198 7.86 10.73 12.95
N GLN A 199 7.76 9.53 13.53
CA GLN A 199 7.83 9.31 14.98
C GLN A 199 9.17 9.75 15.60
N THR A 200 10.25 9.61 14.85
CA THR A 200 11.61 9.95 15.31
C THR A 200 12.02 11.38 14.95
N GLY A 201 11.24 12.08 14.12
CA GLY A 201 11.59 13.39 13.55
C GLY A 201 12.78 13.32 12.59
N ASP A 202 13.03 12.16 11.99
CA ASP A 202 14.13 11.92 11.05
C ASP A 202 13.63 11.99 9.61
N ASP A 203 13.71 13.17 9.01
CA ASP A 203 13.25 13.40 7.64
C ASP A 203 14.17 12.76 6.57
N SER A 204 15.31 12.16 6.96
CA SER A 204 16.26 11.57 6.01
C SER A 204 15.63 10.49 5.12
N PHE A 205 14.73 9.68 5.68
CA PHE A 205 14.03 8.63 4.94
C PHE A 205 13.31 9.18 3.68
N LEU A 206 12.59 10.30 3.82
CA LEU A 206 11.89 10.94 2.70
C LEU A 206 12.82 11.74 1.82
N ASN A 207 13.81 12.42 2.42
CA ASN A 207 14.75 13.26 1.68
C ASN A 207 15.73 12.45 0.85
N ASP A 208 15.93 11.17 1.14
CA ASP A 208 16.83 10.28 0.40
C ASP A 208 16.06 9.22 -0.42
N PHE A 209 14.72 9.23 -0.41
CA PHE A 209 13.92 8.24 -1.14
C PHE A 209 14.01 8.45 -2.66
N ASP A 210 14.57 7.47 -3.38
CA ASP A 210 14.74 7.53 -4.84
C ASP A 210 14.24 6.26 -5.57
N LYS A 211 13.55 5.37 -4.86
CA LYS A 211 13.12 4.09 -5.42
C LYS A 211 12.06 4.30 -6.51
N LYS A 212 12.22 3.57 -7.61
CA LYS A 212 11.25 3.50 -8.72
C LYS A 212 10.55 2.16 -8.72
N PHE A 213 9.25 2.14 -8.98
CA PHE A 213 8.50 0.91 -9.11
C PHE A 213 9.01 0.10 -10.31
N ASN A 214 9.13 -1.21 -10.14
CA ASN A 214 9.56 -2.14 -11.17
C ASN A 214 8.80 -3.47 -11.05
N ALA A 215 7.79 -3.67 -11.90
CA ALA A 215 6.98 -4.88 -11.92
C ALA A 215 7.82 -6.18 -12.03
N ALA A 216 8.97 -6.14 -12.72
CA ALA A 216 9.83 -7.30 -12.89
C ALA A 216 10.39 -7.86 -11.57
N GLU A 217 10.44 -7.05 -10.49
CA GLU A 217 10.83 -7.52 -9.14
C GLU A 217 9.81 -8.54 -8.59
N PHE A 218 8.55 -8.43 -9.01
CA PHE A 218 7.47 -9.32 -8.59
C PHE A 218 7.14 -10.37 -9.65
N ASP A 219 7.22 -10.06 -10.94
CA ASP A 219 6.84 -10.98 -12.03
C ASP A 219 7.68 -12.27 -12.04
N ASN A 220 8.92 -12.21 -11.55
CA ASN A 220 9.82 -13.35 -11.45
C ASN A 220 9.57 -14.26 -10.23
N LEU A 221 8.57 -13.94 -9.40
CA LEU A 221 8.19 -14.78 -8.26
C LEU A 221 7.47 -16.04 -8.74
N GLU A 222 7.93 -17.18 -8.25
CA GLU A 222 7.35 -18.51 -8.45
C GLU A 222 6.93 -19.11 -7.10
N LEU A 223 5.95 -20.03 -7.11
CA LEU A 223 5.46 -20.72 -5.92
C LEU A 223 6.56 -21.55 -5.25
#